data_AF-B7ZXM7-F1
#
_entry.id   AF-B7ZXM7-F1
#
_cell.length_a   1.000
_cell.length_b   1.000
_cell.length_c   1.000
_cell.angle_alpha   90.00
_cell.angle_beta   90.00
_cell.angle_gamma   90.00
#
_symmetry.space_group_name_H-M   'P 1'
#
loop_
_entity.id
_entity.type
_entity.pdbx_description
1 polymer ?
#
loop_
_entity_poly.entity_id
_entity_poly.type
_entity_poly.pdbx_seq_one_letter_code
_entity_poly.pdbx_strand_id
1 'polypeptide(L)'
;MLGVKRTERVLPTGTSLTVVGEAIKDDVGTIRIQRPHKGPFYASSKSIDQLIVNLGKWAKLYRIASMGFATFGVFLLAKRALQHFLERRRRHELQKRVLNAAAQRQAREAEGSKGTSDAEPNSKKDQLVLDICVICLEQEYNAVFVP
;
A
#
# COMPACT_ATOMS: atom_id res chain seq x y z
N MET A 1 53.22 -3.51 9.00
CA MET A 1 53.28 -2.11 8.53
C MET A 1 52.24 -1.93 7.43
N LEU A 2 51.14 -1.21 7.72
CA LEU A 2 50.07 -0.98 6.75
C LEU A 2 50.48 0.18 5.84
N GLY A 3 50.87 -0.14 4.60
CA GLY A 3 51.21 0.83 3.57
C GLY A 3 49.96 1.62 3.16
N VAL A 4 49.78 2.80 3.74
CA VAL A 4 48.73 3.73 3.32
C VAL A 4 49.13 4.28 1.94
N LYS A 5 48.43 3.85 0.89
CA LYS A 5 48.59 4.38 -0.47
C LYS A 5 48.13 5.84 -0.49
N ARG A 6 49.05 6.78 -0.29
CA ARG A 6 48.82 8.21 -0.57
C ARG A 6 48.79 8.41 -2.07
N THR A 7 47.60 8.57 -2.63
CA THR A 7 47.45 9.11 -3.98
C THR A 7 47.63 10.62 -3.91
N GLU A 8 48.86 11.09 -4.07
CA GLU A 8 49.13 12.51 -4.32
C GLU A 8 48.71 12.80 -5.77
N ARG A 9 47.62 13.55 -5.92
CA ARG A 9 47.17 14.05 -7.23
C ARG A 9 47.68 15.47 -7.36
N VAL A 10 48.65 15.65 -8.26
CA VAL A 10 49.15 16.97 -8.63
C VAL A 10 48.10 17.62 -9.53
N LEU A 11 47.62 18.81 -9.15
CA LEU A 11 46.74 19.60 -10.01
C LEU A 11 47.56 20.62 -10.80
N PRO A 12 47.25 20.84 -12.09
CA PRO A 12 47.90 21.88 -12.87
C PRO A 12 47.58 23.26 -12.28
N THR A 13 48.61 24.12 -12.25
CA THR A 13 48.50 25.51 -11.81
C THR A 13 47.50 26.26 -12.68
N GLY A 14 46.55 26.97 -12.06
CA GLY A 14 45.44 27.65 -12.74
C GLY A 14 44.09 26.93 -12.67
N THR A 15 44.04 25.72 -12.09
CA THR A 15 42.76 25.03 -11.85
C THR A 15 41.99 25.69 -10.71
N SER A 16 40.70 25.98 -10.91
CA SER A 16 39.82 26.45 -9.84
C SER A 16 39.54 25.31 -8.85
N LEU A 17 39.72 25.59 -7.57
CA LEU A 17 39.52 24.63 -6.48
C LEU A 17 38.60 25.24 -5.44
N THR A 18 37.76 24.40 -4.86
CA THR A 18 37.00 24.77 -3.66
C THR A 18 37.72 24.22 -2.44
N VAL A 19 38.01 25.12 -1.48
CA VAL A 19 38.75 24.80 -0.26
C VAL A 19 37.91 25.20 0.93
N VAL A 20 37.71 24.28 1.87
CA VAL A 20 37.03 24.51 3.15
C VAL A 20 38.06 24.39 4.26
N GLY A 21 38.28 25.49 4.98
CA GLY A 21 39.26 25.60 6.06
C GLY A 21 39.09 26.89 6.86
N GLU A 22 40.02 27.12 7.78
CA GLU A 22 40.04 28.30 8.63
C GLU A 22 40.63 29.49 7.88
N ALA A 23 39.92 30.62 7.85
CA ALA A 23 40.40 31.84 7.22
C ALA A 23 41.21 32.66 8.24
N ILE A 24 42.51 32.82 7.97
CA ILE A 24 43.42 33.63 8.78
C ILE A 24 43.80 34.85 7.95
N LYS A 25 43.80 36.02 8.57
CA LYS A 25 44.25 37.26 7.96
C LYS A 25 45.66 37.54 8.46
N ASP A 26 46.63 37.57 7.55
CA ASP A 26 47.99 37.98 7.89
C ASP A 26 48.03 39.49 8.15
N ASP A 27 49.06 39.97 8.85
CA ASP A 27 49.26 41.39 9.20
C ASP A 27 49.34 42.32 7.98
N VAL A 28 49.64 41.75 6.80
CA VAL A 28 49.71 42.43 5.50
C VAL A 28 48.33 42.50 4.81
N GLY A 29 47.28 41.99 5.45
CA GLY A 29 45.90 42.03 4.96
C GLY A 29 45.54 40.92 3.98
N THR A 30 46.46 40.00 3.68
CA THR A 30 46.19 38.82 2.85
C THR A 30 45.42 37.76 3.62
N ILE A 31 44.32 37.26 3.04
CA ILE A 31 43.52 36.17 3.61
C ILE A 31 44.09 34.84 3.14
N ARG A 32 44.44 33.95 4.07
CA ARG A 32 44.93 32.60 3.80
C ARG A 32 44.01 31.58 4.44
N ILE A 33 43.71 30.53 3.69
CA ILE A 33 42.94 29.39 4.22
C ILE A 33 43.92 28.36 4.75
N GLN A 34 43.89 28.10 6.05
CA GLN A 34 44.74 27.12 6.71
C GLN A 34 43.91 25.91 7.15
N ARG A 35 44.60 24.77 7.34
CA ARG A 35 43.98 23.60 7.97
C ARG A 35 43.59 23.97 9.41
N PRO A 36 42.31 23.85 9.80
CA PRO A 36 41.89 24.15 11.16
C PRO A 36 42.55 23.22 12.18
N HIS A 37 42.82 23.75 13.38
CA HIS A 37 43.43 22.97 14.48
C HIS A 37 42.59 21.77 14.92
N LYS A 38 41.26 21.84 14.74
CA LYS A 38 40.33 20.73 14.93
C LYS A 38 39.36 20.67 13.76
N GLY A 39 39.35 19.54 13.07
CA GLY A 39 38.40 19.26 12.00
C GLY A 39 39.06 18.91 10.67
N PRO A 40 38.24 18.43 9.71
CA PRO A 40 38.72 18.03 8.40
C PRO A 40 38.98 19.25 7.49
N PHE A 41 40.07 19.18 6.72
CA PHE A 41 40.39 20.13 5.65
C PHE A 41 40.03 19.48 4.31
N TYR A 42 39.15 20.12 3.55
CA TYR A 42 38.69 19.61 2.27
C TYR A 42 39.16 20.52 1.14
N ALA A 43 39.83 19.92 0.15
CA ALA A 43 40.14 20.56 -1.11
C ALA A 43 39.59 19.65 -2.22
N SER A 44 38.69 20.19 -3.04
CA SER A 44 38.04 19.45 -4.11
C SER A 44 38.02 20.29 -5.39
N SER A 45 38.29 19.64 -6.52
CA SER A 45 38.14 20.22 -7.86
C SER A 45 36.68 20.30 -8.31
N LYS A 46 35.75 19.69 -7.57
CA LYS A 46 34.31 19.81 -7.83
C LYS A 46 33.74 20.98 -7.05
N SER A 47 32.97 21.84 -7.72
CA SER A 47 32.26 22.93 -7.07
C SER A 47 31.15 22.39 -6.17
N ILE A 48 31.05 22.92 -4.96
CA ILE A 48 29.99 22.61 -3.99
C ILE A 48 28.62 22.88 -4.60
N ASP A 49 28.51 23.90 -5.45
CA ASP A 49 27.27 24.30 -6.12
C ASP A 49 26.71 23.21 -7.04
N GLN A 50 27.56 22.48 -7.77
CA GLN A 50 27.10 21.37 -8.60
C GLN A 50 26.55 20.21 -7.76
N LEU A 51 27.14 19.96 -6.59
CA LEU A 51 26.63 18.96 -5.66
C LEU A 51 25.26 19.39 -5.11
N ILE A 52 25.14 20.63 -4.63
CA ILE A 52 23.90 21.16 -4.04
C ILE A 52 22.77 21.21 -5.07
N VAL A 53 23.05 21.67 -6.30
CA VAL A 53 22.04 21.71 -7.38
C VAL A 53 21.55 20.32 -7.75
N ASN A 54 22.44 19.32 -7.73
CA ASN A 54 22.04 17.94 -8.00
C ASN A 54 21.17 17.39 -6.87
N LEU A 55 21.57 17.58 -5.60
CA LEU A 55 20.78 17.17 -4.43
C LEU A 55 19.37 17.80 -4.44
N GLY A 56 19.25 19.08 -4.79
CA GLY A 56 17.96 19.76 -4.89
C GLY A 56 17.02 19.19 -5.97
N LYS A 57 17.58 18.78 -7.12
CA LYS A 57 16.81 18.13 -8.20
C LYS A 57 16.32 16.74 -7.79
N TRP A 58 17.19 15.94 -7.17
CA TRP A 58 16.82 14.62 -6.66
C TRP A 58 15.77 14.71 -5.55
N ALA A 59 15.90 15.67 -4.64
CA ALA A 59 14.92 15.88 -3.58
C ALA A 59 13.51 16.17 -4.12
N LYS A 60 13.39 16.98 -5.18
CA LYS A 60 12.10 17.23 -5.84
C LYS A 60 11.52 15.98 -6.49
N LEU A 61 12.36 15.19 -7.17
CA LEU A 61 11.99 13.90 -7.75
C LEU A 61 11.50 12.92 -6.68
N TYR A 62 12.22 12.79 -5.55
CA TYR A 62 11.81 11.94 -4.44
C TYR A 62 10.47 12.38 -3.82
N ARG A 63 10.24 13.68 -3.70
CA ARG A 63 8.96 14.20 -3.20
C ARG A 63 7.80 13.82 -4.11
N ILE A 64 7.97 13.94 -5.43
CA ILE A 64 6.96 13.55 -6.42
C ILE A 64 6.75 12.03 -6.40
N ALA A 65 7.82 11.25 -6.38
CA ALA A 65 7.75 9.79 -6.32
C ALA A 65 7.03 9.31 -5.05
N SER A 66 7.34 9.89 -3.88
CA SER A 66 6.68 9.57 -2.62
C SER A 66 5.18 9.86 -2.66
N MET A 67 4.75 10.96 -3.27
CA MET A 67 3.33 11.26 -3.46
C MET A 67 2.66 10.25 -4.38
N GLY A 68 3.31 9.84 -5.48
CA GLY A 68 2.80 8.83 -6.40
C GLY A 68 2.64 7.45 -5.75
N PHE A 69 3.61 7.02 -4.95
CA PHE A 69 3.50 5.74 -4.22
C PHE A 69 2.39 5.78 -3.16
N ALA A 70 2.21 6.92 -2.47
CA ALA A 70 1.15 7.06 -1.48
C ALA A 70 -0.25 6.99 -2.13
N THR A 71 -0.47 7.70 -3.24
CA THR A 71 -1.76 7.65 -3.95
C THR A 71 -2.04 6.27 -4.52
N PHE A 72 -1.02 5.60 -5.06
CA PHE A 72 -1.15 4.23 -5.57
C PHE A 72 -1.46 3.23 -4.46
N GLY A 73 -0.81 3.35 -3.29
CA GLY A 73 -1.11 2.52 -2.13
C GLY A 73 -2.55 2.66 -1.66
N VAL A 74 -3.05 3.90 -1.55
CA VAL A 74 -4.46 4.17 -1.19
C VAL A 74 -5.41 3.61 -2.24
N PHE A 75 -5.10 3.74 -3.53
CA PHE A 75 -5.92 3.21 -4.61
C PHE A 75 -6.08 1.68 -4.54
N LEU A 76 -4.99 0.95 -4.25
CA LEU A 76 -5.05 -0.51 -4.10
C LEU A 76 -5.88 -0.93 -2.89
N LEU A 77 -5.73 -0.24 -1.75
CA LEU A 77 -6.53 -0.50 -0.55
C LEU A 77 -8.02 -0.23 -0.80
N ALA A 78 -8.34 0.90 -1.44
CA ALA A 78 -9.71 1.25 -1.80
C ALA A 78 -10.32 0.22 -2.76
N LYS A 79 -9.57 -0.23 -3.77
CA LYS A 79 -10.04 -1.25 -4.72
C LYS A 79 -10.39 -2.56 -4.01
N ARG A 80 -9.52 -3.03 -3.10
CA ARG A 80 -9.76 -4.25 -2.32
C ARG A 80 -10.96 -4.10 -1.37
N ALA A 81 -11.08 -2.96 -0.71
CA ALA A 81 -12.21 -2.66 0.15
C ALA A 81 -13.53 -2.58 -0.64
N LEU A 82 -13.51 -1.98 -1.82
CA LEU A 82 -14.68 -1.85 -2.69
C LEU A 82 -15.16 -3.21 -3.20
N GLN A 83 -14.25 -4.07 -3.65
CA GLN A 83 -14.59 -5.45 -4.05
C GLN A 83 -15.26 -6.20 -2.90
N HIS A 84 -14.66 -6.16 -1.71
CA HIS A 84 -15.23 -6.83 -0.54
C HIS A 84 -16.60 -6.28 -0.14
N PHE A 85 -16.78 -4.96 -0.20
CA PHE A 85 -18.06 -4.32 0.10
C PHE A 85 -19.14 -4.64 -0.94
N LEU A 86 -18.79 -4.66 -2.23
CA LEU A 86 -19.71 -5.01 -3.32
C LEU A 86 -20.15 -6.48 -3.24
N GLU A 87 -19.23 -7.39 -2.95
CA GLU A 87 -19.57 -8.81 -2.69
C GLU A 87 -20.53 -8.95 -1.52
N ARG A 88 -20.26 -8.24 -0.43
CA ARG A 88 -21.11 -8.25 0.77
C ARG A 88 -22.50 -7.64 0.49
N ARG A 89 -22.57 -6.57 -0.29
CA ARG A 89 -23.86 -6.01 -0.75
C ARG A 89 -24.64 -6.98 -1.62
N ARG A 90 -23.99 -7.64 -2.58
CA ARG A 90 -24.63 -8.66 -3.42
C ARG A 90 -25.19 -9.81 -2.59
N ARG A 91 -24.44 -10.30 -1.60
CA ARG A 91 -24.91 -11.33 -0.66
C ARG A 91 -26.15 -10.86 0.11
N HIS A 92 -26.17 -9.63 0.61
CA HIS A 92 -27.33 -9.06 1.29
C HIS A 92 -28.55 -8.91 0.38
N GLU A 93 -28.38 -8.48 -0.86
CA GLU A 93 -29.49 -8.37 -1.83
C GLU A 93 -30.08 -9.74 -2.19
N LEU A 94 -29.24 -10.76 -2.37
CA LEU A 94 -29.70 -12.14 -2.60
C LEU A 94 -30.45 -12.69 -1.39
N GLN A 95 -29.92 -12.53 -0.18
CA GLN A 95 -30.61 -12.96 1.05
C GLN A 95 -31.98 -12.30 1.22
N LYS A 96 -32.10 -11.00 0.93
CA LYS A 96 -33.41 -10.32 0.96
C LYS A 96 -34.39 -10.92 -0.04
N ARG A 97 -33.94 -11.26 -1.26
CA ARG A 97 -34.78 -11.91 -2.28
C ARG A 97 -35.22 -13.30 -1.84
N VAL A 98 -34.31 -14.09 -1.25
CA VAL A 98 -34.62 -15.43 -0.74
C VAL A 98 -35.62 -15.37 0.42
N LEU A 99 -35.42 -14.47 1.39
CA LEU A 99 -36.34 -14.28 2.52
C LEU A 99 -37.73 -13.84 2.06
N ASN A 100 -37.81 -12.89 1.12
CA ASN A 100 -39.09 -12.46 0.56
C ASN A 100 -39.80 -13.60 -0.20
N ALA A 101 -39.05 -14.40 -0.97
CA ALA A 101 -39.61 -15.56 -1.67
C ALA A 101 -40.08 -16.65 -0.68
N ALA A 102 -39.35 -16.89 0.41
CA ALA A 102 -39.74 -17.81 1.47
C ALA A 102 -41.01 -17.34 2.20
N ALA A 103 -41.11 -16.05 2.52
CA ALA A 103 -42.30 -15.46 3.13
C ALA A 103 -43.54 -15.56 2.22
N GLN A 104 -43.38 -15.34 0.91
CA GLN A 104 -44.48 -15.53 -0.05
C GLN A 104 -44.94 -16.99 -0.18
N ARG A 105 -44.03 -17.96 -0.06
CA ARG A 105 -44.39 -19.39 -0.05
C ARG A 105 -45.17 -19.77 1.21
N GLN A 106 -44.71 -19.32 2.37
CA GLN A 106 -45.43 -19.54 3.64
C GLN A 106 -46.83 -18.91 3.64
N ALA A 107 -47.00 -17.72 3.04
CA ALA A 107 -48.32 -17.09 2.90
C ALA A 107 -49.26 -17.92 2.00
N ARG A 108 -48.75 -18.48 0.90
CA ARG A 108 -49.54 -19.35 0.00
C ARG A 108 -49.93 -20.68 0.64
N GLU A 109 -49.06 -21.27 1.46
CA GLU A 109 -49.36 -22.51 2.19
C GLU A 109 -50.38 -22.29 3.32
N ALA A 110 -50.34 -21.13 4.00
CA ALA A 110 -51.32 -20.75 5.00
C ALA A 110 -52.73 -20.54 4.40
N GLU A 111 -52.83 -20.03 3.17
CA GLU A 111 -54.11 -19.86 2.47
C GLU A 111 -54.64 -21.18 1.88
N GLY A 112 -53.76 -22.09 1.44
CA GLY A 112 -54.12 -23.43 0.94
C GLY A 112 -54.64 -24.40 2.02
N SER A 113 -54.34 -24.15 3.30
CA SER A 113 -54.79 -24.98 4.42
C SER A 113 -56.22 -24.67 4.90
N LYS A 114 -56.93 -23.70 4.32
CA LYS A 114 -58.30 -23.32 4.71
C LYS A 114 -59.40 -24.09 3.97
N GLY A 115 -59.11 -25.32 3.54
CA GLY A 115 -59.99 -26.10 2.67
C GLY A 115 -59.96 -27.60 2.92
N THR A 116 -59.95 -28.08 4.17
CA THR A 116 -60.56 -29.35 4.60
C THR A 116 -60.38 -29.51 6.10
N SER A 117 -61.50 -29.52 6.84
CA SER A 117 -61.57 -30.03 8.21
C SER A 117 -61.62 -31.55 8.16
N ASP A 118 -60.80 -32.24 8.96
CA ASP A 118 -61.24 -33.16 10.02
C ASP A 118 -60.06 -33.94 10.65
N ALA A 119 -60.11 -34.02 12.00
CA ALA A 119 -59.43 -34.94 12.93
C ALA A 119 -57.91 -34.87 13.22
N GLU A 120 -57.62 -34.30 14.41
CA GLU A 120 -56.66 -34.70 15.47
C GLU A 120 -55.11 -34.73 15.25
N PRO A 121 -54.33 -34.59 16.35
CA PRO A 121 -53.13 -33.77 16.35
C PRO A 121 -51.84 -34.58 16.32
N ASN A 122 -50.74 -33.84 16.29
CA ASN A 122 -49.39 -34.21 16.73
C ASN A 122 -48.35 -34.35 15.59
N SER A 123 -47.19 -33.75 15.88
CA SER A 123 -45.89 -33.92 15.22
C SER A 123 -45.69 -33.53 13.73
N LYS A 124 -46.33 -32.46 13.20
CA LYS A 124 -46.05 -31.99 11.82
C LYS A 124 -45.46 -30.57 11.67
N LYS A 125 -45.24 -29.85 12.77
CA LYS A 125 -44.63 -28.49 12.72
C LYS A 125 -43.10 -28.51 12.68
N ASP A 126 -42.46 -29.59 13.13
CA ASP A 126 -40.99 -29.71 13.11
C ASP A 126 -40.43 -30.19 11.76
N GLN A 127 -41.26 -30.79 10.90
CA GLN A 127 -40.81 -31.32 9.60
C GLN A 127 -40.59 -30.21 8.54
N LEU A 128 -41.30 -29.09 8.65
CA LEU A 128 -41.23 -27.98 7.68
C LEU A 128 -40.00 -27.07 7.86
N VAL A 129 -39.25 -27.25 8.96
CA VAL A 129 -38.04 -26.47 9.25
C VAL A 129 -36.78 -27.11 8.61
N LEU A 130 -36.85 -28.37 8.14
CA LEU A 130 -35.68 -29.13 7.72
C LEU A 130 -35.41 -29.20 6.20
N ASP A 131 -36.32 -28.73 5.33
CA ASP A 131 -36.14 -28.80 3.87
C ASP A 131 -35.74 -27.47 3.21
N ILE A 132 -35.07 -26.60 3.97
CA ILE A 132 -34.33 -25.47 3.38
C ILE A 132 -33.04 -26.02 2.75
N CYS A 133 -33.15 -26.46 1.49
CA CYS A 133 -31.99 -26.78 0.65
C CYS A 133 -31.27 -25.48 0.29
N VAL A 134 -30.29 -25.10 1.12
CA VAL A 134 -29.32 -24.05 0.82
C VAL A 134 -28.27 -24.66 -0.10
N ILE A 135 -28.27 -24.31 -1.39
CA ILE A 135 -27.14 -24.62 -2.26
C ILE A 135 -25.97 -23.73 -1.81
N CYS A 136 -25.08 -24.29 -1.00
CA CYS A 136 -23.82 -23.66 -0.61
C CYS A 136 -22.87 -23.62 -1.82
N LEU A 137 -22.87 -22.50 -2.55
CA LEU A 137 -21.93 -22.21 -3.65
C LEU A 137 -20.47 -21.98 -3.19
N GLU A 138 -20.18 -22.16 -1.91
CA GLU A 138 -18.88 -21.83 -1.29
C GLU A 138 -17.97 -23.05 -1.10
N GLN A 139 -18.37 -24.23 -1.57
CA GLN A 139 -17.52 -25.42 -1.61
C GLN A 139 -17.00 -25.63 -3.03
N GLU A 140 -15.68 -25.50 -3.24
CA GLU A 140 -15.02 -25.93 -4.46
C GLU A 140 -15.26 -27.44 -4.63
N TYR A 141 -16.23 -27.81 -5.47
CA TYR A 141 -16.43 -29.20 -5.82
C TYR A 141 -15.25 -29.66 -6.66
N ASN A 142 -14.44 -30.57 -6.11
CA ASN A 142 -13.52 -31.39 -6.90
C ASN A 142 -14.36 -32.30 -7.80
N ALA A 143 -14.81 -31.76 -8.93
CA ALA A 143 -15.50 -32.53 -9.95
C ALA A 143 -14.45 -33.37 -10.69
N VAL A 144 -14.42 -34.66 -10.40
CA VAL A 144 -13.72 -35.65 -11.23
C VAL A 144 -14.70 -36.02 -12.34
N PHE A 145 -14.36 -35.64 -13.58
CA PHE A 145 -15.05 -36.20 -14.75
C PHE A 145 -14.72 -37.69 -14.81
N VAL A 146 -15.73 -38.53 -14.62
CA VAL A 146 -15.67 -39.97 -14.87
C VAL A 146 -15.91 -40.16 -16.40
N PRO A 147 -15.13 -41.01 -17.08
CA PRO A 147 -15.13 -41.14 -18.54
C PRO A 147 -16.46 -41.59 -19.15
#